data_AF-A0A090VR90-F1
#
_entry.id   AF-A0A090VR90-F1
#
_cell.length_a   1.000
_cell.length_b   1.000
_cell.length_c   1.000
_cell.angle_alpha   90.00
_cell.angle_beta   90.00
_cell.angle_gamma   90.00
#
_symmetry.space_group_name_H-M   'P 1'
#
loop_
_entity.id
_entity.type
_entity.pdbx_description
1 polymer ?
#
loop_
_entity_poly.entity_id
_entity_poly.type
_entity_poly.pdbx_seq_one_letter_code
_entity_poly.pdbx_strand_id
1 'polypeptide(L)' 'MVIQENELLSQGVKDWVSANGYKLFWNSKKDYLVYNDITLTGKTDDDILQALGELFFSENYGLVVKKYEKNRVIVIDEM' A
#
# COMPACT_ATOMS: atom_id res chain seq x y z
N MET A 1 2.95 7.37 5.70
CA MET A 1 2.93 7.22 4.24
C MET A 1 2.05 8.30 3.66
N VAL A 2 2.49 8.95 2.59
CA VAL A 2 1.68 9.92 1.85
C VAL A 2 1.62 9.43 0.41
N ILE A 3 0.41 9.36 -0.14
CA ILE A 3 0.13 9.01 -1.53
C ILE A 3 -0.54 10.25 -2.14
N GLN A 4 0.05 10.81 -3.19
CA GLN A 4 -0.38 12.08 -3.79
C GLN A 4 -1.59 11.89 -4.71
N GLU A 5 -2.38 12.95 -4.86
CA GLU A 5 -3.40 13.05 -5.90
C GLU A 5 -2.81 12.84 -7.30
N ASN A 6 -3.60 12.24 -8.19
CA ASN A 6 -3.27 11.96 -9.60
C ASN A 6 -2.14 10.96 -9.80
N GLU A 7 -1.72 10.25 -8.75
CA GLU A 7 -0.83 9.10 -8.85
C GLU A 7 -1.62 7.79 -8.77
N LEU A 8 -1.01 6.72 -9.29
CA LEU A 8 -1.54 5.38 -9.11
C LEU A 8 -1.26 4.91 -7.68
N LEU A 9 -2.24 4.25 -7.06
CA LEU A 9 -2.11 3.69 -5.72
C LEU A 9 -0.87 2.78 -5.62
N SER A 10 -0.58 2.00 -6.66
CA SER A 10 0.62 1.17 -6.72
C SER A 10 1.93 1.97 -6.69
N GLN A 11 1.96 3.19 -7.23
CA GLN A 11 3.15 4.05 -7.25
C GLN A 11 3.42 4.61 -5.85
N GLY A 12 2.43 5.22 -5.20
CA GLY A 12 2.61 5.75 -3.84
C GLY A 12 2.96 4.66 -2.83
N VAL A 13 2.33 3.49 -2.94
CA VAL A 13 2.70 2.32 -2.11
C VAL A 13 4.11 1.86 -2.42
N LYS A 14 4.52 1.78 -3.70
CA LYS A 14 5.88 1.36 -4.08
C LYS A 14 6.96 2.27 -3.52
N ASP A 15 6.73 3.58 -3.56
CA ASP A 15 7.68 4.57 -3.10
C ASP A 15 7.91 4.45 -1.59
N TRP A 16 6.82 4.33 -0.82
CA TRP A 16 6.94 4.09 0.62
C TRP A 16 7.58 2.73 0.94
N VAL A 17 7.17 1.66 0.27
CA VAL A 17 7.72 0.31 0.49
C VAL A 17 9.23 0.29 0.22
N SER A 18 9.66 0.93 -0.87
CA SER A 18 11.07 1.02 -1.25
C SER A 18 11.87 1.89 -0.27
N ALA A 19 11.30 3.01 0.19
CA ALA A 19 11.93 3.86 1.19
C ALA A 19 12.17 3.16 2.55
N ASN A 20 11.32 2.18 2.90
CA ASN A 20 11.46 1.37 4.12
C ASN A 20 12.28 0.08 3.90
N GLY A 21 12.94 -0.05 2.75
CA GLY A 21 13.83 -1.17 2.45
C GLY A 21 13.12 -2.50 2.19
N TYR A 22 11.86 -2.45 1.79
CA TYR A 22 11.10 -3.61 1.31
C TYR A 22 11.00 -3.58 -0.22
N LYS A 23 10.68 -4.72 -0.81
CA LYS A 23 10.28 -4.82 -2.23
C LYS A 23 8.76 -4.90 -2.32
N LEU A 24 8.17 -4.14 -3.23
CA LEU A 24 6.74 -4.28 -3.56
C LEU A 24 6.55 -5.38 -4.60
N PHE A 25 5.64 -6.30 -4.32
CA PHE A 25 5.06 -7.21 -5.30
C PHE A 25 3.58 -6.88 -5.46
N TRP A 26 3.27 -6.10 -6.49
CA TRP A 26 1.89 -5.76 -6.84
C TRP A 26 1.30 -6.88 -7.70
N ASN A 27 0.46 -7.70 -7.09
CA ASN A 27 -0.18 -8.86 -7.70
C ASN A 27 -1.69 -8.64 -7.85
N SER A 28 -2.06 -7.45 -8.31
CA SER A 28 -3.41 -7.15 -8.76
C SER A 28 -3.38 -6.75 -10.23
N LYS A 29 -4.43 -7.13 -10.96
CA LYS A 29 -4.66 -6.69 -12.33
C LYS A 29 -5.23 -5.28 -12.38
N LYS A 30 -5.73 -4.79 -11.24
CA LYS A 30 -6.29 -3.47 -11.05
C LYS A 30 -5.26 -2.56 -10.39
N ASP A 31 -5.40 -1.28 -10.72
CA ASP A 31 -4.73 -0.19 -10.03
C ASP A 31 -5.72 0.97 -9.96
N TYR A 32 -5.53 1.85 -9.00
CA TYR A 32 -6.50 2.88 -8.67
C TYR A 32 -5.84 4.24 -8.79
N LEU A 33 -6.49 5.15 -9.51
CA LEU A 33 -6.09 6.55 -9.52
C LEU A 33 -6.54 7.18 -8.20
N VAL A 34 -5.60 7.85 -7.53
CA VAL A 34 -5.86 8.53 -6.27
C VAL A 34 -6.43 9.91 -6.56
N TYR A 35 -7.66 10.16 -6.11
CA TYR A 35 -8.38 11.42 -6.38
C TYR A 35 -8.17 12.50 -5.33
N ASN A 36 -7.59 12.16 -4.18
CA ASN A 36 -7.20 13.10 -3.13
C ASN A 36 -5.99 12.53 -2.40
N ASP A 37 -5.11 13.39 -1.89
CA ASP A 37 -3.97 12.97 -1.08
C ASP A 37 -4.40 12.03 0.06
N ILE A 38 -3.77 10.86 0.13
CA ILE A 38 -3.99 9.87 1.18
C ILE A 38 -2.82 9.94 2.15
N THR A 39 -3.12 10.28 3.41
CA THR A 39 -2.12 10.30 4.48
C THR A 39 -2.40 9.19 5.48
N LEU A 40 -1.51 8.20 5.52
CA LEU A 40 -1.56 7.12 6.51
C LEU A 40 -0.49 7.35 7.58
N THR A 41 -0.91 7.41 8.84
CA THR A 41 -0.03 7.64 9.99
C THR A 41 0.10 6.40 10.85
N GLY A 42 1.31 6.12 11.32
CA GLY A 42 1.60 5.00 12.20
C GLY A 42 2.94 5.23 12.92
N LYS A 43 3.16 4.54 14.05
CA LYS A 43 4.44 4.61 14.77
C LYS A 43 5.44 3.59 14.25
N THR A 44 4.94 2.53 13.62
CA THR A 44 5.71 1.44 13.03
C THR A 44 5.30 1.17 11.59
N ASP A 45 6.14 0.45 10.85
CA ASP A 45 5.81 -0.03 9.50
C ASP A 45 4.52 -0.85 9.49
N ASP A 46 4.30 -1.66 10.53
CA ASP A 46 3.12 -2.51 10.67
C ASP A 46 1.84 -1.68 10.87
N ASP A 47 1.90 -0.60 11.67
CA ASP A 47 0.76 0.31 11.82
C ASP A 47 0.37 0.95 10.48
N ILE A 48 1.38 1.34 9.67
CA ILE A 48 1.13 1.94 8.36
C ILE A 48 0.54 0.91 7.39
N LEU A 49 1.06 -0.31 7.37
CA LEU A 49 0.54 -1.39 6.53
C LEU A 49 -0.88 -1.80 6.97
N GLN A 50 -1.17 -1.79 8.26
CA GLN A 50 -2.53 -2.02 8.77
C GLN A 50 -3.48 -0.91 8.27
N ALA A 51 -3.11 0.36 8.43
CA ALA A 51 -3.91 1.49 7.94
C ALA A 51 -4.13 1.43 6.41
N LEU A 52 -3.13 0.92 5.66
CA LEU A 52 -3.26 0.68 4.22
C LEU A 52 -4.29 -0.43 3.91
N GLY A 53 -4.29 -1.52 4.68
CA GLY A 53 -5.29 -2.58 4.54
C GLY A 53 -6.70 -2.10 4.87
N GLU A 54 -6.84 -1.28 5.91
CA GLU A 54 -8.12 -0.64 6.29
C GLU A 54 -8.63 0.29 5.19
N LEU A 55 -7.74 1.08 4.57
CA LEU A 55 -8.07 1.90 3.41
C LEU A 55 -8.63 1.04 2.27
N PHE A 56 -7.94 -0.04 1.90
CA PHE A 56 -8.37 -0.93 0.82
C PHE A 56 -9.74 -1.54 1.06
N PHE A 57 -10.05 -1.85 2.31
CA PHE A 57 -11.37 -2.34 2.71
C PHE A 57 -12.43 -1.22 2.65
N SER A 58 -12.14 -0.05 3.20
CA SER A 58 -13.08 1.09 3.27
C SER A 58 -13.49 1.62 1.90
N GLU A 59 -12.54 1.72 0.97
CA GLU A 59 -12.75 2.20 -0.39
C GLU A 59 -13.19 1.07 -1.35
N ASN A 60 -13.37 -0.15 -0.82
CA ASN A 60 -13.78 -1.34 -1.57
C ASN A 60 -12.90 -1.61 -2.80
N TYR A 61 -11.58 -1.44 -2.65
CA TYR A 61 -10.62 -1.72 -3.72
C TYR A 61 -10.44 -3.21 -4.00
N GLY A 62 -10.95 -4.09 -3.11
CA GLY A 62 -10.77 -5.53 -3.26
C GLY A 62 -9.30 -5.95 -3.22
N LEU A 63 -8.47 -5.19 -2.49
CA LEU A 63 -7.04 -5.42 -2.31
C LEU A 63 -6.75 -5.84 -0.87
N VAL A 64 -5.71 -6.66 -0.68
CA VAL A 64 -5.16 -7.00 0.63
C VAL A 64 -3.65 -6.81 0.63
N VAL A 65 -3.13 -6.41 1.79
CA VAL A 65 -1.71 -6.23 2.03
C VAL A 65 -1.16 -7.35 2.91
N LYS A 66 -0.02 -7.91 2.51
CA LYS A 66 0.69 -8.97 3.25
C LYS A 66 2.16 -8.60 3.39
N LYS A 67 2.68 -8.67 4.62
CA LYS A 67 4.10 -8.44 4.93
C LYS A 67 4.84 -9.76 5.07
N TYR A 68 5.92 -9.92 4.31
CA TYR A 68 6.84 -11.06 4.42
C TYR A 68 8.20 -10.57 4.93
N GLU A 69 8.38 -10.62 6.26
CA GLU A 69 9.55 -10.06 6.92
C GLU A 69 10.86 -10.73 6.50
N LYS A 70 10.87 -12.06 6.41
CA LYS A 70 12.07 -12.86 6.08
C LYS A 70 12.73 -12.45 4.76
N ASN A 71 11.91 -12.09 3.77
CA ASN A 71 12.38 -11.72 2.43
C ASN A 71 12.32 -10.21 2.19
N ARG A 72 11.83 -9.43 3.17
CA ARG A 72 11.52 -8.01 3.06
C ARG A 72 10.67 -7.70 1.82
N VAL A 73 9.55 -8.39 1.68
CA VAL A 73 8.59 -8.19 0.58
C VAL A 73 7.23 -7.80 1.14
N ILE A 74 6.62 -6.78 0.55
CA ILE A 74 5.21 -6.46 0.74
C ILE A 74 4.46 -6.92 -0.52
N VAL A 75 3.45 -7.74 -0.32
CA VAL A 75 2.58 -8.23 -1.40
C VAL A 75 1.23 -7.54 -1.31
N ILE A 76 0.78 -6.97 -2.43
CA ILE A 76 -0.60 -6.52 -2.60
C ILE A 76 -1.31 -7.50 -3.53
N ASP A 77 -2.31 -8.21 -3.02
CA ASP A 77 -3.10 -9.19 -3.79
C ASP A 77 -4.54 -8.69 -3.96
N GLU A 78 -5.25 -9.24 -4.95
CA GLU A 78 -6.71 -9.16 -5.02
C GLU A 78 -7.35 -10.12 -4.01
N MET A 79 -8.47 -9.70 -3.41
CA MET A 79 -9.35 -10.57 -2.60
C MET A 79 -10.13 -11.58 -3.45
#